data_AF-A0A7S1RJT5-F1
#
_entry.id   AF-A0A7S1RJT5-F1
#
_cell.length_a   1.000
_cell.length_b   1.000
_cell.length_c   1.000
_cell.angle_alpha   90.00
_cell.angle_beta   90.00
_cell.angle_gamma   90.00
#
_symmetry.space_group_name_H-M   'P 1'
#
loop_
_entity.id
_entity.type
_entity.pdbx_description
1 polymer ?
#
loop_
_entity_poly.entity_id
_entity_poly.type
_entity_poly.pdbx_seq_one_letter_code
_entity_poly.pdbx_strand_id
1 'polypeptide(L)'
;EEREELATAIFHALDAEGDGRLHSEAMRQFAELAGFRSSEADWRREFRSICAEHGLRVTEGVDLETFLEMVDDFSERGIYCSDRELAFICSQLLRQALGRPQAPGLPADAPRGRQR
;
A
#
# COMPACT_ATOMS: atom_id res chain seq x y z
N GLU A 1 -5.11 17.51 -7.73
CA GLU A 1 -6.39 17.32 -7.04
C GLU A 1 -6.93 15.93 -7.37
N GLU A 2 -7.45 15.66 -8.58
CA GLU A 2 -8.04 14.33 -8.91
C GLU A 2 -7.10 13.11 -8.69
N ARG A 3 -5.80 13.29 -8.92
CA ARG A 3 -4.79 12.26 -8.74
C ARG A 3 -4.52 11.90 -7.27
N GLU A 4 -4.43 12.92 -6.42
CA GLU A 4 -4.22 12.78 -4.98
C GLU A 4 -5.45 12.13 -4.34
N GLU A 5 -6.65 12.51 -4.78
CA GLU A 5 -7.91 11.89 -4.34
C GLU A 5 -7.98 10.41 -4.72
N LEU A 6 -7.60 10.06 -5.95
CA LEU A 6 -7.53 8.66 -6.39
C LEU A 6 -6.49 7.86 -5.61
N ALA A 7 -5.31 8.42 -5.40
CA ALA A 7 -4.23 7.79 -4.65
C ALA A 7 -4.61 7.59 -3.18
N THR A 8 -5.27 8.57 -2.56
CA THR A 8 -5.79 8.47 -1.20
C THR A 8 -6.87 7.38 -1.09
N ALA A 9 -7.79 7.31 -2.06
CA ALA A 9 -8.80 6.26 -2.10
C ALA A 9 -8.18 4.85 -2.27
N ILE A 10 -7.15 4.73 -3.11
CA ILE A 10 -6.38 3.50 -3.28
C ILE A 10 -5.69 3.11 -1.96
N PHE A 11 -5.03 4.07 -1.31
CA PHE A 11 -4.34 3.86 -0.04
C PHE A 11 -5.29 3.28 1.01
N HIS A 12 -6.44 3.91 1.22
CA HIS A 12 -7.44 3.43 2.17
C HIS A 12 -8.04 2.06 1.81
N ALA A 13 -8.14 1.75 0.51
CA ALA A 13 -8.61 0.45 0.09
C ALA A 13 -7.58 -0.68 0.31
N LEU A 14 -6.28 -0.33 0.31
CA LEU A 14 -5.17 -1.25 0.57
C LEU A 14 -4.82 -1.37 2.06
N ASP A 15 -5.06 -0.31 2.84
CA ASP A 15 -4.91 -0.27 4.30
C ASP A 15 -6.02 -1.07 4.99
N ALA A 16 -5.99 -2.39 4.81
CA ALA A 16 -6.99 -3.31 5.33
C ALA A 16 -7.02 -3.34 6.87
N GLU A 17 -5.90 -3.03 7.52
CA GLU A 17 -5.77 -3.00 8.98
C GLU A 17 -6.16 -1.64 9.58
N GLY A 18 -6.21 -0.58 8.76
CA GLY A 18 -6.61 0.77 9.21
C GLY A 18 -5.55 1.43 10.10
N ASP A 19 -4.30 0.97 10.04
CA ASP A 19 -3.17 1.52 10.81
C ASP A 19 -2.55 2.74 10.11
N GLY A 20 -2.94 3.00 8.85
CA GLY A 20 -2.43 4.11 8.07
C GLY A 20 -1.05 3.83 7.49
N ARG A 21 -0.65 2.55 7.37
CA ARG A 21 0.60 2.16 6.69
C ARG A 21 0.41 0.98 5.77
N LEU A 22 1.00 1.08 4.58
CA LEU A 22 1.04 0.01 3.60
C LEU A 22 2.32 -0.79 3.76
N HIS A 23 2.16 -2.01 4.26
CA HIS A 23 3.25 -2.97 4.33
C HIS A 23 3.54 -3.60 2.96
N SER A 24 4.60 -4.41 2.89
CA SER A 24 5.07 -5.02 1.65
C SER A 24 3.98 -5.78 0.88
N GLU A 25 3.04 -6.42 1.57
CA GLU A 25 1.96 -7.18 0.95
C GLU A 25 0.91 -6.26 0.31
N ALA A 26 0.50 -5.20 1.01
CA ALA A 26 -0.44 -4.20 0.50
C ALA A 26 0.16 -3.45 -0.71
N MET A 27 1.43 -3.05 -0.62
CA MET A 27 2.15 -2.43 -1.73
C MET A 27 2.35 -3.40 -2.92
N ARG A 28 2.49 -4.70 -2.66
CA ARG A 28 2.54 -5.70 -3.73
C ARG A 28 1.22 -5.77 -4.49
N GLN A 29 0.11 -5.78 -3.76
CA GLN A 29 -1.22 -5.82 -4.35
C GLN A 29 -1.45 -4.59 -5.25
N PHE A 30 -1.00 -3.42 -4.82
CA PHE A 30 -0.98 -2.22 -5.67
C PHE A 30 -0.18 -2.44 -6.95
N ALA A 31 1.08 -2.90 -6.84
CA ALA A 31 1.95 -3.12 -7.98
C ALA A 31 1.36 -4.15 -8.97
N GLU A 32 0.79 -5.26 -8.47
CA GLU A 32 0.14 -6.27 -9.31
C GLU A 32 -1.07 -5.70 -10.06
N LEU A 33 -1.87 -4.83 -9.42
CA LEU A 33 -3.00 -4.13 -10.06
C LEU A 33 -2.54 -3.07 -11.06
N ALA A 34 -1.41 -2.41 -10.80
CA ALA A 34 -0.74 -1.53 -11.75
C ALA A 34 -0.10 -2.29 -12.93
N GLY A 35 -0.11 -3.63 -12.91
CA GLY A 35 0.39 -4.47 -13.99
C GLY A 35 1.80 -5.03 -13.78
N PHE A 36 2.44 -4.72 -12.64
CA PHE A 36 3.73 -5.31 -12.25
C PHE A 36 3.53 -6.69 -11.65
N ARG A 37 3.71 -7.73 -12.48
CA ARG A 37 3.72 -9.12 -12.03
C ARG A 37 5.14 -9.58 -11.73
N SER A 38 5.52 -9.48 -10.47
CA SER A 38 6.80 -9.97 -9.96
C SER A 38 6.59 -11.14 -9.01
N SER A 39 7.57 -12.03 -8.91
CA SER A 39 7.56 -13.07 -7.86
C SER A 39 7.67 -12.41 -6.48
N GLU A 40 7.19 -13.08 -5.43
CA GLU A 40 7.30 -12.55 -4.07
C GLU A 40 8.75 -12.22 -3.68
N ALA A 41 9.71 -13.05 -4.09
CA ALA A 41 11.13 -12.83 -3.82
C ALA A 41 11.68 -11.57 -4.51
N ASP A 42 11.30 -11.34 -5.77
CA ASP A 42 11.68 -10.15 -6.53
C ASP A 42 11.02 -8.90 -5.93
N TRP A 43 9.72 -8.99 -5.61
CA TRP A 43 9.00 -7.89 -4.97
C TRP A 43 9.61 -7.52 -3.61
N ARG A 44 9.97 -8.49 -2.76
CA ARG A 44 10.64 -8.20 -1.47
C ARG A 44 11.96 -7.46 -1.65
N ARG A 45 12.70 -7.74 -2.74
CA ARG A 45 13.93 -7.00 -3.07
C ARG A 45 13.60 -5.59 -3.53
N GLU A 46 12.60 -5.44 -4.39
CA GLU A 46 12.17 -4.14 -4.90
C GLU A 46 11.64 -3.24 -3.78
N PHE A 47 10.76 -3.78 -2.94
CA PHE A 47 10.21 -3.05 -1.79
C PHE A 47 11.29 -2.60 -0.81
N ARG A 48 12.36 -3.38 -0.64
CA ARG A 48 13.54 -2.95 0.14
C ARG A 48 14.27 -1.79 -0.51
N SER A 49 14.44 -1.80 -1.82
CA SER A 49 15.04 -0.68 -2.56
C SER A 49 14.18 0.57 -2.42
N ILE A 50 12.87 0.45 -2.67
CA ILE A 50 11.89 1.53 -2.52
C ILE A 50 11.96 2.13 -1.10
N CYS A 51 11.92 1.29 -0.06
CA CYS A 51 12.05 1.76 1.32
C CYS A 51 13.39 2.47 1.55
N ALA A 52 14.51 1.93 1.04
CA ALA A 52 15.82 2.54 1.21
C ALA A 52 15.95 3.88 0.50
N GLU A 53 15.37 4.04 -0.69
CA GLU A 53 15.38 5.27 -1.46
C GLU A 53 14.58 6.39 -0.80
N HIS A 54 13.47 6.04 -0.14
CA HIS A 54 12.62 6.98 0.59
C HIS A 54 12.99 7.11 2.08
N GLY A 55 14.07 6.45 2.53
CA GLY A 55 14.50 6.49 3.94
C GLY A 55 13.56 5.79 4.92
N LEU A 56 12.65 4.95 4.43
CA LEU A 56 11.67 4.19 5.21
C LEU A 56 12.25 2.86 5.70
N ARG A 57 11.68 2.36 6.80
CA ARG A 57 11.90 0.96 7.21
C ARG A 57 10.82 0.07 6.62
N VAL A 58 11.26 -1.04 6.03
CA VAL A 58 10.38 -2.11 5.52
C VAL A 58 9.36 -2.59 6.56
N THR A 59 9.74 -2.56 7.84
CA THR A 59 8.88 -2.95 8.97
C THR A 59 7.88 -1.89 9.39
N GLU A 60 8.14 -0.61 9.10
CA GLU A 60 7.20 0.48 9.38
C GLU A 60 6.17 0.58 8.26
N GLY A 61 6.55 0.28 7.02
CA GLY A 61 5.64 0.40 5.87
C GLY A 61 5.59 1.83 5.34
N VAL A 62 4.79 2.03 4.30
CA VAL A 62 4.67 3.30 3.58
C VAL A 62 3.43 4.04 4.09
N ASP A 63 3.60 5.25 4.63
CA ASP A 63 2.47 6.13 4.99
C ASP A 63 1.85 6.81 3.77
N LEU A 64 0.70 7.45 3.98
CA LEU A 64 -0.04 8.14 2.93
C LEU A 64 0.79 9.23 2.24
N GLU A 65 1.53 10.04 3.00
CA GLU A 65 2.33 11.14 2.43
C GLU A 65 3.40 10.58 1.49
N THR A 66 4.14 9.57 1.95
CA THR A 66 5.16 8.91 1.15
C THR A 66 4.55 8.16 -0.04
N PHE A 67 3.37 7.55 0.12
CA PHE A 67 2.67 6.89 -0.98
C PHE A 67 2.25 7.89 -2.06
N LEU A 68 1.73 9.06 -1.67
CA LEU A 68 1.38 10.15 -2.58
C LEU A 68 2.62 10.62 -3.35
N GLU A 69 3.75 10.82 -2.66
CA GLU A 69 5.02 11.14 -3.32
C GLU A 69 5.44 10.04 -4.30
N MET A 70 5.34 8.76 -3.94
CA MET A 70 5.70 7.64 -4.83
C MET A 70 4.85 7.53 -6.08
N VAL A 71 3.54 7.77 -5.98
CA VAL A 71 2.69 7.79 -7.17
C VAL A 71 2.90 9.06 -7.99
N ASP A 72 3.21 10.21 -7.35
CA ASP A 72 3.49 11.50 -8.00
C ASP A 72 4.88 11.65 -8.59
N ASP A 73 5.82 10.80 -8.19
CA ASP A 73 7.16 10.81 -8.75
C ASP A 73 7.20 10.14 -10.13
N PHE A 74 7.31 10.97 -11.17
CA PHE A 74 7.45 10.57 -12.57
C PHE A 74 8.89 10.18 -12.95
N SER A 75 9.82 10.08 -12.00
CA SER A 75 11.20 9.68 -12.27
C SER A 75 11.34 8.18 -12.47
N GLU A 76 12.47 7.74 -13.03
CA GLU A 76 12.86 6.32 -13.16
C GLU A 76 12.98 5.57 -11.80
N ARG A 77 12.74 6.25 -10.67
CA ARG A 77 12.77 5.73 -9.31
C ARG A 77 11.37 5.45 -8.73
N GLY A 78 10.31 5.89 -9.41
CA GLY A 78 8.92 5.71 -9.00
C GLY A 78 8.22 4.52 -9.66
N ILE A 79 7.10 4.10 -9.08
CA ILE A 79 6.14 3.19 -9.76
C ILE A 79 5.28 4.09 -10.63
N TYR A 80 5.79 4.48 -11.80
CA TYR A 80 5.05 5.34 -12.72
C TYR A 80 3.64 4.76 -12.97
N CYS A 81 2.62 5.50 -12.53
CA CYS A 81 1.21 5.19 -12.77
C CYS A 81 0.56 6.40 -13.44
N SER A 82 0.04 6.25 -14.64
CA SER A 82 -0.76 7.28 -15.29
C SER A 82 -2.07 7.49 -14.54
N ASP A 83 -2.70 8.66 -14.68
CA ASP A 83 -4.00 8.94 -14.03
C ASP A 83 -5.08 7.90 -14.40
N ARG A 84 -5.02 7.38 -15.63
CA ARG A 84 -5.88 6.28 -16.08
C ARG A 84 -5.63 4.96 -15.33
N GLU A 85 -4.38 4.68 -15.01
CA GLU A 85 -3.98 3.48 -14.26
C GLU A 85 -4.43 3.62 -12.81
N LEU A 86 -4.23 4.79 -12.18
CA LEU A 86 -4.77 5.08 -10.85
C LEU A 86 -6.30 4.95 -10.81
N ALA A 87 -7.02 5.54 -11.76
CA ALA A 87 -8.49 5.42 -11.83
C ALA A 87 -8.94 3.95 -12.01
N PHE A 88 -8.21 3.17 -12.81
CA PHE A 88 -8.48 1.74 -13.00
C PHE A 88 -8.24 0.95 -11.71
N ILE A 89 -7.09 1.13 -11.06
CA ILE A 89 -6.72 0.47 -9.80
C ILE A 89 -7.72 0.82 -8.71
N CYS A 90 -8.07 2.10 -8.56
CA CYS A 90 -9.07 2.57 -7.61
C CYS A 90 -10.43 1.89 -7.84
N SER A 91 -10.90 1.82 -9.09
CA SER A 91 -12.16 1.13 -9.42
C SER A 91 -12.11 -0.37 -9.11
N GLN A 92 -10.98 -1.03 -9.34
CA GLN A 92 -10.79 -2.45 -9.00
C GLN A 92 -10.82 -2.66 -7.48
N LEU A 93 -10.10 -1.84 -6.73
CA LEU A 93 -10.02 -1.93 -5.28
C LEU A 93 -11.36 -1.63 -4.61
N LEU A 94 -12.08 -0.59 -5.04
CA LEU A 94 -13.44 -0.29 -4.56
C LEU A 94 -14.38 -1.46 -4.82
N ARG A 95 -14.30 -2.10 -5.99
CA ARG A 95 -15.11 -3.29 -6.29
C ARG A 95 -14.76 -4.48 -5.40
N GLN A 96 -13.48 -4.67 -5.08
CA GLN A 96 -13.05 -5.72 -4.16
C GLN A 96 -13.48 -5.45 -2.72
N ALA A 97 -13.39 -4.19 -2.28
CA ALA A 97 -13.83 -3.76 -0.95
C ALA A 97 -15.36 -3.91 -0.77
N LEU A 98 -16.15 -3.55 -1.77
CA LEU A 98 -17.62 -3.71 -1.77
C LEU A 98 -18.09 -5.17 -1.83
N GLY A 99 -17.23 -6.09 -2.31
CA GLY A 99 -17.53 -7.52 -2.41
C GLY A 99 -17.03 -8.38 -1.24
N ARG A 100 -16.25 -7.81 -0.32
CA ARG A 100 -15.67 -8.54 0.83
C ARG A 100 -16.54 -8.29 2.06
N PRO A 101 -17.19 -9.30 2.66
CA PRO A 101 -17.77 -9.11 3.99
C PRO A 101 -16.60 -8.83 4.95
N GLN A 102 -16.57 -7.61 5.50
CA GLN A 102 -15.54 -7.21 6.46
C GLN A 102 -15.63 -8.13 7.69
N ALA A 103 -14.57 -8.88 7.96
CA ALA A 103 -14.38 -9.49 9.27
C ALA A 103 -13.97 -8.36 10.23
N PRO A 104 -14.65 -8.16 11.37
CA PRO A 104 -14.26 -7.14 12.32
C PRO A 104 -12.87 -7.47 12.87
N GLY A 105 -11.97 -6.49 12.80
CA GLY A 105 -10.64 -6.55 13.41
C GLY A 105 -10.75 -6.89 14.89
N LEU A 106 -9.95 -7.87 15.31
CA LEU A 106 -9.73 -8.16 16.72
C LEU A 106 -8.85 -7.03 17.28
N PRO A 107 -9.22 -6.36 18.38
CA PRO A 107 -8.36 -5.36 19.00
C PRO A 107 -7.10 -6.02 19.57
N ALA A 108 -5.95 -5.44 19.22
CA ALA A 108 -4.67 -5.68 19.87
C ALA A 108 -4.72 -5.14 21.31
N ASP A 109 -5.16 -5.96 22.26
CA ASP A 109 -4.88 -5.73 23.67
C ASP A 109 -3.87 -6.76 24.16
N ALA A 110 -2.62 -6.33 24.21
CA ALA A 110 -1.61 -6.95 25.04
C ALA A 110 -1.02 -5.87 25.96
N PRO A 111 -1.10 -6.09 27.27
CA PRO A 111 0.04 -5.78 28.12
C PRO A 111 0.63 -7.08 28.66
N ARG A 112 1.96 -7.18 28.48
CA ARG A 112 2.83 -8.14 29.17
C ARG A 112 2.60 -8.03 30.69
N GLY A 113 2.04 -9.07 31.29
CA GLY A 113 1.92 -9.23 32.73
C GLY A 113 2.60 -10.51 33.21
N ARG A 114 3.82 -10.38 33.75
CA ARG A 114 4.56 -11.42 34.47
C ARG A 114 3.87 -11.73 35.80
N GLN A 115 3.63 -13.01 36.12
CA GLN A 115 3.39 -13.61 37.45
C GLN A 115 3.12 -15.12 37.22
N ARG A 116 3.69 -16.12 37.92
CA ARG A 116 4.57 -16.21 39.09
C ARG A 116 5.72 -17.18 38.84
#